data_AF-A0A816CD87-F1
#
_entry.id   AF-A0A816CD87-F1
#
_cell.length_a   1.000
_cell.length_b   1.000
_cell.length_c   1.000
_cell.angle_alpha   90.00
_cell.angle_beta   90.00
_cell.angle_gamma   90.00
#
_symmetry.space_group_name_H-M   'P 1'
#
loop_
_entity.id
_entity.type
_entity.pdbx_description
1 polymer ?
#
loop_
_entity_poly.entity_id
_entity_poly.type
_entity_poly.pdbx_seq_one_letter_code
_entity_poly.pdbx_strand_id
1 'polypeptide(L)'
;MTLDPIDWKSTREQAHQMLDIALDVLEKSREKPAWLPLPTEVQQHLTKENLLKEGKSLKKVCEDMTKDVLSSCGDNTHPRFWG
;
A
#
# COMPACT_ATOMS: atom_id res chain seq x y z
N MET A 1 4.59 -18.44 19.52
CA MET A 1 4.72 -17.03 19.12
C MET A 1 3.36 -16.57 18.64
N THR A 2 2.88 -15.43 19.13
CA THR A 2 1.61 -14.84 18.67
C THR A 2 1.89 -13.79 17.60
N LEU A 3 0.92 -13.58 16.71
CA LEU A 3 0.89 -12.46 15.77
C LEU A 3 0.21 -11.22 16.38
N ASP A 4 -0.22 -11.30 17.63
CA ASP A 4 -0.84 -10.17 18.32
C ASP A 4 0.15 -9.01 18.45
N PRO A 5 -0.30 -7.77 18.18
CA PRO A 5 0.48 -6.59 18.47
C PRO A 5 0.91 -6.52 19.93
N ILE A 6 2.17 -6.13 20.14
CA ILE A 6 2.69 -5.82 21.47
C ILE A 6 2.00 -4.57 22.04
N ASP A 7 1.61 -3.62 21.18
CA ASP A 7 0.88 -2.40 21.53
C ASP A 7 -0.32 -2.18 20.61
N TRP A 8 -1.50 -2.55 21.11
CA TRP A 8 -2.76 -2.39 20.40
C TRP A 8 -3.14 -0.93 20.13
N LYS A 9 -2.73 0.02 20.97
CA LYS A 9 -3.05 1.43 20.76
C LYS A 9 -2.25 1.96 19.57
N SER A 10 -0.94 1.74 19.56
CA SER A 10 -0.08 2.13 18.44
C SER A 10 -0.47 1.44 17.13
N THR A 11 -0.84 0.15 17.17
CA THR A 11 -1.35 -0.55 15.98
C THR A 11 -2.66 0.04 15.48
N ARG A 12 -3.59 0.40 16.37
CA ARG A 12 -4.85 1.04 15.99
C ARG A 12 -4.61 2.38 15.30
N GLU A 13 -3.73 3.21 15.86
CA GLU A 13 -3.36 4.51 15.27
C GLU A 13 -2.77 4.34 13.87
N GLN A 14 -1.86 3.38 13.67
CA GLN A 14 -1.30 3.07 12.36
C GLN A 14 -2.35 2.54 11.37
N ALA A 15 -3.29 1.72 11.84
CA ALA A 15 -4.37 1.22 10.99
C ALA A 15 -5.30 2.35 10.50
N HIS A 16 -5.62 3.32 11.37
CA HIS A 16 -6.40 4.49 10.97
C HIS A 16 -5.65 5.36 9.96
N GLN A 17 -4.35 5.60 10.17
CA GLN A 17 -3.54 6.34 9.20
C GLN A 17 -3.51 5.66 7.82
N MET A 18 -3.39 4.34 7.80
CA MET A 18 -3.41 3.57 6.55
C MET A 18 -4.78 3.64 5.84
N LEU A 19 -5.88 3.64 6.62
CA LEU A 19 -7.23 3.81 6.08
C LEU A 19 -7.40 5.19 5.45
N ASP A 20 -6.97 6.26 6.12
CA ASP A 20 -7.07 7.62 5.60
C ASP A 20 -6.31 7.76 4.28
N ILE A 21 -5.09 7.20 4.19
CA ILE A 21 -4.31 7.16 2.94
C ILE A 21 -5.06 6.43 1.82
N ALA A 22 -5.67 5.28 2.12
CA ALA A 22 -6.42 4.52 1.13
C ALA A 22 -7.66 5.30 0.63
N LEU A 23 -8.35 6.00 1.54
CA LEU A 23 -9.48 6.86 1.18
C LEU A 23 -9.03 8.04 0.31
N ASP A 24 -7.91 8.69 0.62
CA ASP A 24 -7.33 9.76 -0.19
C ASP A 24 -7.00 9.30 -1.62
N VAL A 25 -6.49 8.07 -1.77
CA VAL A 25 -6.21 7.49 -3.09
C VAL A 25 -7.49 7.29 -3.89
N LEU A 26 -8.56 6.80 -3.25
CA LEU A 26 -9.86 6.60 -3.88
C LEU A 26 -10.53 7.92 -4.26
N GLU A 27 -10.47 8.92 -3.38
CA GLU A 27 -11.01 10.26 -3.64
C GLU A 27 -10.38 10.88 -4.90
N LYS A 28 -9.04 10.76 -5.03
CA LYS A 28 -8.27 11.30 -6.15
C LYS A 28 -8.24 10.38 -7.37
N SER A 29 -8.90 9.23 -7.34
CA SER A 29 -8.84 8.23 -8.42
C SER A 29 -9.19 8.83 -9.79
N ARG A 30 -10.19 9.71 -9.86
CA ARG A 30 -10.65 10.37 -11.10
C ARG A 30 -9.61 11.27 -11.77
N GLU A 31 -8.62 11.75 -11.00
CA GLU A 31 -7.53 12.60 -11.49
C GLU A 31 -6.46 11.80 -12.24
N LYS A 32 -6.43 10.48 -12.04
CA LYS A 32 -5.49 9.57 -12.69
C LYS A 32 -6.14 8.88 -13.91
N PRO A 33 -5.33 8.38 -14.86
CA PRO A 33 -5.84 7.51 -15.91
C PRO A 33 -6.49 6.25 -15.32
N ALA A 34 -7.51 5.74 -16.01
CA ALA A 34 -8.17 4.48 -15.63
C ALA A 34 -7.25 3.26 -15.73
N TRP A 35 -6.14 3.40 -16.45
CA TRP A 35 -5.10 2.40 -16.57
C TRP A 35 -3.72 3.03 -16.50
N LEU A 36 -2.86 2.49 -15.63
CA LEU A 36 -1.45 2.88 -15.53
C LEU A 36 -0.57 1.62 -15.55
N PRO A 37 0.44 1.55 -16.43
CA PRO A 37 1.39 0.45 -16.38
C PRO A 37 2.16 0.50 -15.06
N LEU A 38 2.46 -0.68 -14.49
CA LEU A 38 3.32 -0.77 -13.31
C LEU A 38 4.70 -0.18 -13.64
N PRO A 39 5.19 0.83 -12.88
CA PRO A 39 6.52 1.38 -13.12
C PRO A 39 7.60 0.31 -12.98
N THR A 40 8.54 0.28 -13.93
CA THR A 40 9.62 -0.71 -13.97
C THR A 40 10.46 -0.68 -12.69
N GLU A 41 10.66 0.50 -12.12
CA GLU A 41 11.43 0.72 -10.89
C GLU A 41 10.77 0.02 -9.70
N VAL A 42 9.44 0.13 -9.59
CA VAL A 42 8.65 -0.54 -8.54
C VAL A 42 8.70 -2.04 -8.72
N GLN A 43 8.49 -2.54 -9.93
CA GLN A 43 8.57 -3.97 -10.24
C GLN A 43 9.95 -4.55 -9.89
N GLN A 44 11.01 -3.86 -10.28
CA GLN A 44 12.38 -4.28 -9.98
C GLN A 44 12.66 -4.22 -8.48
N HIS A 45 12.20 -3.18 -7.78
CA HIS A 45 12.37 -3.06 -6.34
C HIS A 45 11.75 -4.25 -5.61
N LEU A 46 10.47 -4.54 -5.90
CA LEU A 46 9.72 -5.61 -5.25
C LEU A 46 10.25 -7.01 -5.61
N THR A 47 10.76 -7.22 -6.82
CA THR A 47 11.25 -8.55 -7.26
C THR A 47 12.68 -8.83 -6.80
N LYS A 48 13.51 -7.80 -6.61
CA LYS A 48 14.92 -7.95 -6.19
C LYS A 48 15.11 -7.94 -4.67
N GLU A 49 14.12 -7.47 -3.91
CA GLU A 49 14.23 -7.46 -2.45
C GLU A 49 14.21 -8.91 -1.91
N ASN A 50 15.19 -9.25 -1.08
CA ASN A 50 15.21 -10.56 -0.43
C ASN A 50 14.08 -10.65 0.60
N LEU A 51 13.44 -11.81 0.66
CA LEU A 51 12.50 -12.10 1.73
C LEU A 51 13.21 -11.97 3.08
N LEU A 52 12.59 -11.18 3.97
CA LEU A 52 13.14 -10.90 5.27
C LEU A 52 13.07 -12.16 6.14
N LYS A 53 14.15 -12.41 6.86
CA LYS A 53 14.20 -13.50 7.86
C LYS A 53 13.58 -13.08 9.19
N GLU A 54 13.44 -11.78 9.42
CA GLU A 54 12.87 -11.17 10.62
C GLU A 54 11.78 -10.16 10.23
N GLY A 55 10.82 -9.92 11.12
CA GLY A 55 9.74 -8.98 10.86
C GLY A 55 10.22 -7.53 10.75
N LYS A 56 9.59 -6.74 9.88
CA LYS A 56 9.67 -5.28 9.86
C LYS A 56 8.66 -4.69 10.86
N SER A 57 8.90 -3.45 11.30
CA SER A 57 7.89 -2.71 12.05
C SER A 57 6.64 -2.46 11.20
N LEU A 58 5.46 -2.47 11.81
CA LEU A 58 4.20 -2.21 11.11
C LEU A 58 4.24 -0.87 10.36
N LYS A 59 4.77 0.17 11.00
CA LYS A 59 4.93 1.50 10.40
C LYS A 59 5.72 1.44 9.09
N LYS A 60 6.85 0.72 9.09
CA LYS A 60 7.69 0.61 7.89
C LYS A 60 6.97 -0.14 6.78
N VAL A 61 6.22 -1.19 7.12
CA VAL A 61 5.40 -1.93 6.15
C VAL A 61 4.29 -1.04 5.57
N CYS A 62 3.61 -0.23 6.38
CA CYS A 62 2.60 0.72 5.91
C CYS A 62 3.19 1.80 4.97
N GLU A 63 4.38 2.32 5.29
CA GLU A 63 5.10 3.26 4.42
C GLU A 63 5.48 2.63 3.07
N ASP A 64 6.08 1.44 3.09
CA ASP A 64 6.48 0.70 1.89
C ASP A 64 5.24 0.36 1.04
N MET A 65 4.14 -0.09 1.66
CA MET A 65 2.89 -0.42 0.97
C MET A 65 2.23 0.80 0.33
N THR A 66 2.23 1.95 1.01
CA THR A 66 1.73 3.20 0.44
C THR A 66 2.52 3.62 -0.79
N LYS A 67 3.85 3.57 -0.69
CA LYS A 67 4.76 4.06 -1.72
C LYS A 67 4.80 3.14 -2.93
N ASP A 68 4.94 1.84 -2.73
CA ASP A 68 5.29 0.90 -3.79
C ASP A 68 4.09 0.10 -4.30
N VAL A 69 2.97 0.06 -3.55
CA VAL A 69 1.76 -0.67 -3.94
C VAL A 69 0.61 0.28 -4.25
N LEU A 70 0.09 1.02 -3.25
CA LEU A 70 -1.12 1.82 -3.44
C LEU A 70 -0.98 2.95 -4.46
N SER A 71 0.21 3.54 -4.58
CA SER A 71 0.49 4.57 -5.58
C SER A 71 0.34 4.04 -7.03
N SER A 72 0.60 2.74 -7.21
CA SER A 72 0.68 2.03 -8.49
C SER A 72 -0.57 1.18 -8.78
N CYS A 73 -1.45 0.97 -7.79
CA CYS A 73 -2.72 0.28 -7.96
C CYS A 73 -3.82 1.28 -8.31
N GLY A 74 -4.39 1.19 -9.52
CA GLY A 74 -5.44 2.13 -9.95
C GLY A 74 -6.49 1.58 -10.91
N ASP A 75 -6.32 0.37 -11.45
CA ASP A 75 -7.18 -0.08 -12.55
C ASP A 75 -8.61 -0.37 -12.07
N ASN A 76 -8.80 -1.36 -11.19
CA ASN A 76 -10.15 -1.87 -10.87
C ASN A 76 -10.97 -0.98 -9.92
N THR A 77 -10.34 -0.03 -9.21
CA THR A 77 -11.02 0.92 -8.32
C THR A 77 -11.42 2.20 -9.04
N HIS A 78 -10.97 2.40 -10.28
CA HIS A 78 -11.26 3.62 -11.02
C HIS A 78 -12.68 3.61 -11.61
N PRO A 79 -13.47 4.71 -11.50
CA PRO A 79 -14.86 4.75 -11.96
C PRO A 79 -15.09 4.49 -13.47
N ARG A 80 -14.03 4.58 -14.28
CA ARG A 80 -14.05 4.31 -15.73
C ARG A 80 -13.41 2.97 -16.12
N PHE A 81 -13.18 2.08 -15.16
CA PHE A 81 -12.76 0.70 -15.45
C PHE A 81 -13.99 -0.17 -15.74
N TRP A 82 -14.07 -0.72 -16.95
CA TRP A 82 -15.26 -1.44 -17.44
C TRP A 82 -15.00 -2.90 -17.85
N GLY A 83 -13.86 -3.47 -17.44
CA GLY A 83 -13.46 -4.84 -17.76
C GLY A 83 -12.51 -4.96 -18.94
#